data_AF-A0A531M0W3-F1
#
_entry.id   AF-A0A531M0W3-F1
#
_cell.length_a   1.000
_cell.length_b   1.000
_cell.length_c   1.000
_cell.angle_alpha   90.00
_cell.angle_beta   90.00
_cell.angle_gamma   90.00
#
_symmetry.space_group_name_H-M   'P 1'
#
loop_
_entity.id
_entity.type
_entity.pdbx_description
1 polymer ?
#
loop_
_entity_poly.entity_id
_entity_poly.type
_entity_poly.pdbx_seq_one_letter_code
_entity_poly.pdbx_strand_id
1 'polypeptide(L)'
;FNTRLPKFSNPAVRRALGMLYDFEWANKNLFDGKYTRTMSYWQNSELSALGHPADDREKALLAPYPGRVPPDVMEGSYRPPVTDGSGNDRKVLRTAFDLLKSIGYHVQDGTMLDPQGKPFGFEIIAASQDEERLATIYQRTL
;
A
#
# COMPACT_ATOMS: atom_id res chain seq x y z
N PHE A 1 -4.89 6.20 5.50
CA PHE A 1 -4.15 6.15 6.78
C PHE A 1 -4.16 7.52 7.47
N ASN A 2 -4.51 7.60 8.76
CA ASN A 2 -4.41 8.83 9.54
C ASN A 2 -2.97 9.02 10.07
N THR A 3 -2.17 9.85 9.42
CA THR A 3 -0.74 10.04 9.75
C THR A 3 -0.48 10.83 11.04
N ARG A 4 -1.54 11.38 11.67
CA ARG A 4 -1.46 11.99 13.01
C ARG A 4 -1.23 10.93 14.10
N LEU A 5 -1.56 9.67 13.82
CA LEU A 5 -1.31 8.55 14.71
C LEU A 5 0.13 8.04 14.52
N PRO A 6 0.92 7.86 15.60
CA PRO A 6 2.32 7.45 15.50
C PRO A 6 2.54 6.18 14.66
N LYS A 7 1.65 5.19 14.79
CA LYS A 7 1.70 3.90 14.07
C LYS A 7 1.62 4.03 12.53
N PHE A 8 1.14 5.15 12.00
CA PHE A 8 1.07 5.42 10.56
C PHE A 8 1.95 6.58 10.11
N SER A 9 2.77 7.14 11.00
CA SER A 9 3.62 8.30 10.71
C SER A 9 4.71 7.97 9.67
N ASN A 10 5.29 6.77 9.76
CA ASN A 10 6.34 6.32 8.85
C ASN A 10 5.77 5.93 7.46
N PRO A 11 6.24 6.53 6.36
CA PRO A 11 5.80 6.17 5.00
C PRO A 11 6.06 4.71 4.61
N ALA A 12 7.13 4.09 5.12
CA ALA A 12 7.44 2.68 4.84
C ALA A 12 6.38 1.73 5.44
N VAL A 13 5.84 2.05 6.61
CA VAL A 13 4.70 1.31 7.19
C VAL A 13 3.48 1.41 6.28
N ARG A 14 3.15 2.61 5.81
CA ARG A 14 2.00 2.80 4.91
C ARG A 14 2.20 2.11 3.56
N ARG A 15 3.43 2.09 3.03
CA ARG A 15 3.79 1.35 1.81
C ARG A 15 3.58 -0.14 2.01
N ALA A 16 4.14 -0.72 3.08
CA ALA A 16 3.96 -2.14 3.40
C ALA A 16 2.48 -2.50 3.54
N LEU A 17 1.73 -1.75 4.35
CA LEU A 17 0.30 -1.96 4.54
C LEU A 17 -0.48 -1.85 3.21
N GLY A 18 -0.15 -0.87 2.36
CA GLY A 18 -0.79 -0.71 1.05
C GLY A 18 -0.54 -1.87 0.08
N MET A 19 0.57 -2.59 0.24
CA MET A 19 0.89 -3.78 -0.55
C MET A 19 0.03 -4.99 -0.16
N LEU A 20 -0.43 -5.07 1.09
CA LEU A 20 -1.17 -6.23 1.61
C LEU A 20 -2.59 -6.34 1.03
N TYR A 21 -3.17 -5.26 0.50
CA TYR A 21 -4.50 -5.34 -0.11
C TYR A 21 -4.46 -6.10 -1.45
N ASP A 22 -5.03 -7.31 -1.42
CA ASP A 22 -5.22 -8.19 -2.57
C ASP A 22 -6.44 -7.74 -3.40
N PHE A 23 -6.18 -6.82 -4.34
CA PHE A 23 -7.20 -6.33 -5.27
C PHE A 23 -7.66 -7.41 -6.25
N GLU A 24 -6.76 -8.26 -6.72
CA GLU A 24 -7.08 -9.27 -7.74
C GLU A 24 -8.08 -10.29 -7.18
N TRP A 25 -7.91 -10.72 -5.93
CA TRP A 25 -8.88 -11.55 -5.20
C TRP A 25 -10.20 -10.80 -5.00
N ALA A 26 -10.16 -9.55 -4.53
CA ALA A 26 -11.39 -8.77 -4.29
C ALA A 26 -12.18 -8.58 -5.59
N ASN A 27 -11.52 -8.19 -6.68
CA ASN A 27 -12.15 -7.98 -7.97
C ASN A 27 -12.77 -9.26 -8.51
N LYS A 28 -12.04 -10.38 -8.45
CA LYS A 28 -12.53 -11.68 -8.91
C LYS A 28 -13.73 -12.19 -8.09
N ASN A 29 -13.67 -12.09 -6.76
CA ASN A 29 -14.62 -12.77 -5.88
C ASN A 29 -15.79 -11.89 -5.42
N LEU A 30 -15.66 -10.56 -5.46
CA LEU A 30 -16.72 -9.64 -5.04
C LEU A 30 -17.35 -8.87 -6.18
N PHE A 31 -16.57 -8.58 -7.22
CA PHE A 31 -16.97 -7.60 -8.22
C PHE A 31 -17.06 -8.17 -9.64
N ASP A 32 -17.11 -9.49 -9.77
CA ASP A 32 -17.18 -10.22 -11.05
C ASP A 32 -16.07 -9.83 -12.05
N GLY A 33 -14.92 -9.37 -11.57
CA GLY A 33 -13.82 -8.89 -12.42
C GLY A 33 -14.10 -7.57 -13.15
N LYS A 34 -15.14 -6.81 -12.77
CA LYS A 34 -15.58 -5.61 -13.48
C LYS A 34 -14.77 -4.35 -13.18
N TYR A 35 -13.95 -4.35 -12.13
CA TYR A 35 -13.16 -3.18 -11.75
C TYR A 35 -11.74 -3.23 -12.30
N THR A 36 -11.13 -2.05 -12.42
CA THR A 36 -9.71 -1.87 -12.66
C THR A 36 -9.08 -1.21 -11.45
N ARG A 37 -7.83 -1.56 -11.12
CA ARG A 37 -7.17 -1.03 -9.94
C ARG A 37 -6.81 0.44 -10.15
N THR A 38 -7.23 1.30 -9.23
CA THR A 38 -6.78 2.69 -9.18
C THR A 38 -5.31 2.74 -8.75
N MET A 39 -4.46 3.32 -9.59
CA MET A 39 -3.01 3.42 -9.36
C MET A 39 -2.50 4.87 -9.29
N SER A 40 -3.32 5.83 -9.75
CA SER A 40 -2.99 7.26 -9.79
C SER A 40 -4.09 8.07 -9.12
N TYR A 41 -3.73 9.20 -8.51
CA TYR A 41 -4.69 10.19 -8.03
C TYR A 41 -5.47 10.84 -9.17
N TRP A 42 -4.89 10.88 -10.37
CA TRP A 42 -5.52 11.37 -11.61
C TRP A 42 -5.73 10.25 -12.63
N GLN A 43 -6.20 9.10 -12.15
CA GLN A 43 -6.44 7.89 -12.96
C GLN A 43 -7.22 8.19 -14.24
N ASN A 44 -6.76 7.60 -15.37
CA ASN A 44 -7.38 7.74 -16.69
C ASN A 44 -7.44 9.17 -17.24
N SER A 45 -6.49 10.02 -16.86
CA SER A 45 -6.32 11.35 -17.44
C SER A 45 -4.86 11.63 -17.80
N GLU A 46 -4.65 12.64 -18.64
CA GLU A 46 -3.31 13.13 -19.01
C GLU A 46 -2.50 13.67 -17.82
N LEU A 47 -3.14 13.95 -16.69
CA LEU A 47 -2.49 14.41 -15.46
C LEU A 47 -1.87 13.26 -14.65
N SER A 48 -2.02 12.02 -15.09
CA SER A 48 -1.46 10.85 -14.41
C SER A 48 0.03 10.71 -14.65
N ALA A 49 0.83 10.64 -13.58
CA ALA A 49 2.25 10.30 -13.66
C ALA A 49 2.52 8.80 -13.96
N LEU A 50 1.48 7.96 -13.96
CA LEU A 50 1.62 6.52 -14.15
C LEU A 50 2.15 6.19 -15.55
N GLY A 51 3.30 5.53 -15.64
CA GLY A 51 3.90 5.16 -16.93
C GLY A 51 4.66 6.29 -17.62
N HIS A 52 4.79 7.45 -16.99
CA HIS A 52 5.48 8.61 -17.53
C HIS A 52 6.67 8.95 -16.61
N PRO A 53 7.92 8.85 -17.11
CA PRO A 53 9.06 9.40 -16.38
C PRO A 53 8.89 10.91 -16.20
N ALA A 54 9.25 11.43 -15.04
CA ALA A 54 9.20 12.85 -14.74
C ALA A 54 9.99 13.65 -15.79
N ASP A 55 9.36 14.67 -16.37
CA ASP A 55 10.02 15.55 -17.32
C ASP A 55 10.98 16.54 -16.62
N ASP A 56 11.69 17.36 -17.40
CA ASP A 56 12.66 18.30 -16.84
C ASP A 56 12.02 19.41 -16.01
N ARG A 57 10.76 19.76 -16.29
CA ARG A 57 10.00 20.74 -15.51
C ARG A 57 9.58 20.15 -14.17
N GLU A 58 9.09 18.92 -14.14
CA GLU A 58 8.76 18.19 -12.92
C GLU A 58 10.01 18.00 -12.05
N LYS A 59 11.13 17.59 -12.64
CA LYS A 59 12.42 17.49 -11.93
C LYS A 59 12.84 18.83 -11.32
N ALA A 60 12.70 19.92 -12.06
CA ALA A 60 13.02 21.26 -11.56
C ALA A 60 12.12 21.67 -10.38
N LEU A 61 10.82 21.35 -10.43
CA LEU A 61 9.87 21.59 -9.33
C LEU A 61 10.17 20.74 -8.09
N LEU A 62 10.66 19.51 -8.29
CA LEU A 62 10.94 18.55 -7.21
C LEU A 62 12.36 18.68 -6.64
N ALA A 63 13.28 19.37 -7.33
CA ALA A 63 14.67 19.53 -6.91
C ALA A 63 14.85 20.07 -5.46
N PRO A 64 14.03 21.00 -4.95
CA PRO A 64 14.11 21.45 -3.56
C PRO A 64 13.69 20.39 -2.51
N TYR A 65 13.13 19.26 -2.95
CA TYR A 65 12.50 18.25 -2.11
C TYR A 65 13.13 16.85 -2.31
N PRO A 66 14.45 16.70 -2.07
CA PRO A 66 15.13 15.43 -2.33
C PRO A 66 14.52 14.29 -1.51
N GLY A 67 14.35 13.13 -2.15
CA GLY A 67 13.82 11.92 -1.50
C GLY A 67 12.32 11.97 -1.17
N ARG A 68 11.58 13.02 -1.57
CA ARG A 68 10.12 13.07 -1.38
C ARG A 68 9.34 12.20 -2.35
N VAL A 69 9.85 12.02 -3.57
CA VAL A 69 9.26 11.15 -4.59
C VAL A 69 10.12 9.91 -4.72
N PRO A 70 9.55 8.70 -4.58
CA PRO A 70 10.28 7.46 -4.79
C PRO A 70 10.88 7.35 -6.20
N PRO A 71 12.06 6.72 -6.38
CA PRO A 71 12.70 6.59 -7.69
C PRO A 71 11.82 5.91 -8.75
N ASP A 72 11.12 4.84 -8.38
CA ASP A 72 10.17 4.12 -9.25
C ASP A 72 9.00 5.01 -9.70
N VAL A 73 8.58 5.97 -8.88
CA VAL A 73 7.58 6.97 -9.26
C VAL A 73 8.17 8.02 -10.20
N MET A 74 9.40 8.52 -9.93
CA MET A 74 10.10 9.45 -10.83
C MET A 74 10.36 8.85 -12.21
N GLU A 75 10.57 7.53 -12.28
CA GLU A 75 10.77 6.79 -13.53
C GLU A 75 9.45 6.41 -14.23
N GLY A 76 8.30 6.63 -13.60
CA GLY A 76 6.99 6.19 -14.10
C GLY A 76 6.78 4.66 -14.05
N SER A 77 7.73 3.91 -13.47
CA SER A 77 7.74 2.44 -13.40
C SER A 77 6.92 1.89 -12.22
N TYR A 78 6.60 2.72 -11.22
CA TYR A 78 5.78 2.34 -10.07
C TYR A 78 4.45 1.72 -10.47
N ARG A 79 4.13 0.56 -9.90
CA ARG A 79 2.82 -0.08 -9.95
C ARG A 79 2.51 -0.64 -8.55
N PRO A 80 1.24 -0.62 -8.10
CA PRO A 80 0.85 -1.44 -6.95
C PRO A 80 1.14 -2.92 -7.22
N PRO A 81 1.38 -3.73 -6.19
CA PRO A 81 1.56 -5.16 -6.37
C PRO A 81 0.36 -5.79 -7.08
N VAL A 82 0.63 -6.59 -8.10
CA VAL A 82 -0.34 -7.49 -8.71
C VAL A 82 -0.15 -8.85 -8.08
N THR A 83 -1.13 -9.32 -7.33
CA THR A 83 -1.10 -10.64 -6.68
C THR A 83 -1.53 -11.74 -7.65
N ASP A 84 -1.33 -13.00 -7.24
CA ASP A 84 -1.90 -14.17 -7.95
C ASP A 84 -3.43 -14.34 -7.76
N GLY A 85 -4.09 -13.47 -6.98
CA GLY A 85 -5.53 -13.52 -6.71
C GLY A 85 -5.98 -14.72 -5.87
N SER A 86 -5.07 -15.42 -5.20
CA SER A 86 -5.37 -16.52 -4.27
C SER A 86 -5.92 -16.03 -2.92
N GLY A 87 -5.72 -14.75 -2.59
CA GLY A 87 -5.99 -14.20 -1.26
C GLY A 87 -4.87 -14.48 -0.25
N ASN A 88 -3.75 -15.08 -0.68
CA ASN A 88 -2.60 -15.47 0.16
C ASN A 88 -1.27 -15.45 -0.64
N ASP A 89 -1.06 -14.44 -1.49
CA ASP A 89 0.17 -14.33 -2.28
C ASP A 89 1.40 -14.10 -1.38
N ARG A 90 2.13 -15.18 -1.11
CA ARG A 90 3.29 -15.18 -0.22
C ARG A 90 4.42 -14.26 -0.68
N LYS A 91 4.51 -13.93 -1.98
CA LYS A 91 5.57 -13.04 -2.48
C LYS A 91 5.31 -11.60 -2.04
N VAL A 92 4.07 -11.14 -2.18
CA VAL A 92 3.66 -9.79 -1.76
C VAL A 92 3.70 -9.66 -0.25
N LEU A 93 3.16 -10.66 0.47
CA LEU A 93 3.22 -10.71 1.95
C LEU A 93 4.67 -10.65 2.46
N ARG A 94 5.58 -11.44 1.87
CA ARG A 94 7.00 -11.42 2.25
C ARG A 94 7.63 -10.05 1.99
N THR A 95 7.35 -9.42 0.86
CA THR A 95 7.94 -8.12 0.53
C THR A 95 7.47 -7.02 1.48
N ALA A 96 6.17 -7.02 1.83
CA ALA A 96 5.62 -6.10 2.83
C ALA A 96 6.22 -6.37 4.23
N PHE A 97 6.36 -7.63 4.60
CA PHE A 97 6.97 -8.05 5.86
C PHE A 97 8.44 -7.62 5.96
N ASP A 98 9.23 -7.85 4.92
CA ASP A 98 10.64 -7.45 4.87
C ASP A 98 10.81 -5.93 4.97
N LEU A 99 9.89 -5.17 4.37
CA LEU A 99 9.87 -3.71 4.51
C LEU A 99 9.60 -3.28 5.95
N LEU A 100 8.62 -3.89 6.63
CA LEU A 100 8.34 -3.62 8.05
C LEU A 100 9.54 -4.02 8.93
N LYS A 101 10.15 -5.18 8.66
CA LYS A 101 11.33 -5.66 9.37
C LYS A 101 12.53 -4.73 9.25
N SER A 102 12.73 -4.16 8.06
CA SER A 102 13.84 -3.21 7.81
C SER A 102 13.78 -1.95 8.68
N ILE A 103 12.61 -1.62 9.24
CA ILE A 103 12.38 -0.45 10.10
C ILE A 103 12.05 -0.84 11.55
N GLY A 104 12.40 -2.07 11.98
CA GLY A 104 12.37 -2.50 13.38
C GLY A 104 11.12 -3.25 13.84
N TYR A 105 10.16 -3.51 12.95
CA TYR A 105 9.05 -4.40 13.28
C TYR A 105 9.52 -5.84 13.29
N HIS A 106 8.91 -6.67 14.13
CA HIS A 106 9.26 -8.09 14.22
C HIS A 106 8.08 -8.90 14.73
N VAL A 107 8.06 -10.20 14.42
CA VAL A 107 7.05 -11.11 14.94
C VAL A 107 7.61 -11.82 16.17
N GLN A 108 6.84 -11.77 17.25
CA GLN A 108 7.09 -12.54 18.47
C GLN A 108 5.78 -13.24 18.86
N ASP A 109 5.83 -14.55 19.12
CA ASP A 109 4.68 -15.37 19.53
C ASP A 109 3.45 -15.21 18.61
N GLY A 110 3.69 -15.13 17.30
CA GLY A 110 2.63 -14.96 16.28
C GLY A 110 2.05 -13.55 16.18
N THR A 111 2.55 -12.58 16.94
CA THR A 111 2.10 -11.19 16.93
C THR A 111 3.16 -10.28 16.31
N MET A 112 2.75 -9.42 15.40
CA MET A 112 3.61 -8.33 14.90
C MET A 112 3.77 -7.27 15.99
N LEU A 113 5.01 -6.99 16.38
CA LEU A 113 5.39 -5.93 17.30
C LEU A 113 6.01 -4.76 16.54
N ASP A 114 5.71 -3.55 17.01
CA ASP A 114 6.35 -2.33 16.56
C ASP A 114 7.81 -2.23 17.10
N PRO A 115 8.61 -1.25 16.67
CA PRO A 115 9.99 -1.10 17.14
C PRO A 115 10.12 -0.79 18.63
N GLN A 116 9.02 -0.51 19.33
CA GLN A 116 8.95 -0.30 20.77
C GLN A 116 8.46 -1.55 21.53
N GLY A 117 8.24 -2.67 20.83
CA GLY A 117 7.78 -3.93 21.40
C GLY A 117 6.28 -3.98 21.67
N LYS A 118 5.48 -3.05 21.15
CA LYS A 118 4.02 -3.04 21.32
C LYS A 118 3.33 -3.77 20.17
N PRO A 119 2.23 -4.51 20.44
CA PRO A 119 1.44 -5.12 19.37
C PRO A 119 1.00 -4.09 18.32
N PHE A 120 1.31 -4.37 17.05
CA PHE A 120 0.93 -3.51 15.95
C PHE A 120 -0.51 -3.79 15.51
N GLY A 121 -1.46 -3.19 16.21
CA GLY A 121 -2.88 -3.24 15.88
C GLY A 121 -3.46 -1.87 15.53
N PHE A 122 -4.54 -1.83 14.76
CA PHE A 122 -5.29 -0.61 14.45
C PHE A 122 -6.75 -0.93 14.11
N GLU A 123 -7.58 0.12 14.11
CA GLU A 123 -9.00 0.04 13.79
C GLU A 123 -9.27 0.59 12.38
N ILE A 124 -10.16 -0.07 11.64
CA ILE A 124 -10.71 0.41 10.38
C ILE A 124 -12.16 0.79 10.66
N ILE A 125 -12.47 2.08 10.55
CA ILE A 125 -13.83 2.59 10.74
C ILE A 125 -14.58 2.42 9.40
N ALA A 126 -15.71 1.72 9.43
CA ALA A 126 -16.60 1.53 8.29
C ALA A 126 -17.96 2.19 8.58
N ALA A 127 -18.55 2.83 7.57
CA ALA A 127 -19.85 3.49 7.66
C ALA A 127 -21.01 2.65 7.09
N SER A 128 -20.69 1.54 6.41
CA SER A 128 -21.67 0.66 5.78
C SER A 128 -21.19 -0.80 5.78
N GLN A 129 -22.12 -1.72 5.53
CA GLN A 129 -21.83 -3.15 5.42
C GLN A 129 -20.90 -3.47 4.23
N ASP A 130 -20.99 -2.70 3.14
CA ASP A 130 -20.10 -2.87 1.99
C ASP A 130 -18.66 -2.46 2.35
N GLU A 131 -18.48 -1.37 3.09
CA GLU A 131 -17.17 -0.96 3.61
C GLU A 131 -16.60 -1.99 4.61
N GLU A 132 -17.44 -2.53 5.50
CA GLU A 132 -17.05 -3.58 6.44
C GLU A 132 -16.57 -4.85 5.72
N ARG A 133 -17.25 -5.24 4.63
CA ARG A 133 -16.85 -6.37 3.79
C ARG A 133 -15.47 -6.16 3.18
N LEU A 134 -15.18 -4.95 2.69
CA LEU A 134 -13.85 -4.60 2.15
C LEU A 134 -12.77 -4.57 3.24
N ALA A 135 -13.09 -4.04 4.41
CA ALA A 135 -12.19 -4.01 5.56
C ALA A 135 -11.82 -5.44 6.03
N THR A 136 -12.79 -6.35 6.08
CA THR A 136 -12.58 -7.76 6.47
C THR A 136 -11.67 -8.49 5.50
N ILE A 137 -11.76 -8.20 4.20
CA ILE A 137 -10.86 -8.79 3.20
C ILE A 137 -9.44 -8.31 3.41
N TYR A 138 -9.26 -7.03 3.67
CA TYR A 138 -7.95 -6.49 3.97
C TYR A 138 -7.36 -7.10 5.25
N GLN A 139 -8.18 -7.26 6.29
CA GLN A 139 -7.79 -7.90 7.56
C GLN A 139 -7.16 -9.28 7.39
N ARG A 140 -7.61 -10.09 6.41
CA ARG A 140 -7.06 -11.44 6.18
C ARG A 140 -5.57 -11.45 5.82
N THR A 141 -5.06 -10.33 5.31
CA THR A 141 -3.68 -10.18 4.84
C THR A 141 -2.81 -9.35 5.79
N LEU A 142 -3.38 -8.81 6.86
CA LEU A 142 -2.70 -8.04 7.91
C LEU A 142 -2.14 -8.96 9.00
#